data_AF-A0A9D5AHR1-F1
#
_entry.id   AF-A0A9D5AHR1-F1
#
_cell.length_a   1.000
_cell.length_b   1.000
_cell.length_c   1.000
_cell.angle_alpha   90.00
_cell.angle_beta   90.00
_cell.angle_gamma   90.00
#
_symmetry.space_group_name_H-M   'P 1'
#
loop_
_entity.id
_entity.type
_entity.pdbx_description
1 polymer ?
#
loop_
_entity_poly.entity_id
_entity_poly.type
_entity_poly.pdbx_seq_one_letter_code
_entity_poly.pdbx_strand_id
1 'polypeptide(L)'
;PISIQGHVLHVPVYLLSFTGADLVLGAPWLKTLGPHIADYDALSIRFYLQNAFITLHGDKSPFVSQAQFHHIRRLHNTHSIDTSFMLQFNTVAHHEATTISLPSDMSSDLQSLHASFMDVFGEPKGLPPPHEQDHTIPLLEGSNPVKVRPYRYPHCQKEQIEKMVKDMLDQGIIQPSSSPFSSPVLLVKKKTVHGVFAPITVL
;
A
#
# COMPACT_ATOMS: atom_id res chain seq x y z
N PRO A 1 21.08 -11.30 23.07
CA PRO A 1 20.15 -11.75 24.12
C PRO A 1 19.25 -10.56 24.48
N ILE A 2 17.94 -10.77 24.56
CA ILE A 2 16.96 -9.71 24.82
C ILE A 2 16.31 -9.99 26.18
N SER A 3 16.15 -8.97 27.01
CA SER A 3 15.43 -9.09 28.29
C SER A 3 14.01 -8.53 28.12
N ILE A 4 12.98 -9.35 28.33
CA ILE A 4 11.57 -8.95 28.28
C ILE A 4 10.94 -9.33 29.61
N GLN A 5 10.41 -8.33 30.34
CA GLN A 5 9.74 -8.52 31.63
C GLN A 5 10.53 -9.38 32.64
N GLY A 6 11.87 -9.25 32.64
CA GLY A 6 12.76 -10.00 33.54
C GLY A 6 13.20 -11.37 33.03
N HIS A 7 12.77 -11.77 31.83
CA HIS A 7 13.16 -13.03 31.18
C HIS A 7 14.11 -12.81 30.02
N VAL A 8 15.20 -13.61 29.98
CA VAL A 8 16.21 -13.53 28.93
C VAL A 8 15.88 -14.50 27.79
N LEU A 9 15.70 -13.95 26.60
CA LEU A 9 15.40 -14.69 25.38
C LEU A 9 16.59 -14.62 24.42
N HIS A 10 16.91 -15.78 23.82
CA HIS A 10 17.92 -15.90 22.78
C HIS A 10 17.23 -16.13 21.43
N VAL A 11 17.15 -15.07 20.63
CA VAL A 11 16.46 -15.09 19.34
C VAL A 11 17.35 -14.42 18.29
N PRO A 12 17.49 -15.00 17.07
CA PRO A 12 18.14 -14.31 15.96
C PRO A 12 17.30 -13.11 15.52
N VAL A 13 17.95 -11.96 15.31
CA VAL A 13 17.28 -10.70 14.92
C VAL A 13 17.79 -10.27 13.54
N TYR A 14 16.88 -9.75 12.72
CA TYR A 14 17.20 -9.11 11.45
C TYR A 14 16.93 -7.61 11.56
N LEU A 15 17.82 -6.80 11.00
CA LEU A 15 17.70 -5.34 11.03
C LEU A 15 16.83 -4.89 9.85
N LEU A 16 15.74 -4.19 10.15
CA LEU A 16 14.81 -3.63 9.16
C LEU A 16 14.79 -2.11 9.33
N SER A 17 14.80 -1.37 8.22
CA SER A 17 14.96 0.10 8.21
C SER A 17 13.65 0.87 8.46
N PHE A 18 12.64 0.29 9.12
CA PHE A 18 11.37 0.98 9.37
C PHE A 18 11.28 1.51 10.81
N THR A 19 10.53 2.59 10.99
CA THR A 19 10.27 3.24 12.29
C THR A 19 9.01 2.66 12.92
N GLY A 20 8.98 2.52 14.25
CA GLY A 20 7.73 2.24 15.00
C GLY A 20 7.78 1.10 16.03
N ALA A 21 8.77 0.22 16.00
CA ALA A 21 8.99 -0.77 17.06
C ALA A 21 10.49 -1.09 17.19
N ASP A 22 10.98 -1.20 18.42
CA ASP A 22 12.39 -1.53 18.69
C ASP A 22 12.73 -2.98 18.30
N LEU A 23 11.76 -3.89 18.40
CA LEU A 23 11.92 -5.30 18.07
C LEU A 23 10.57 -5.97 17.79
N VAL A 24 10.47 -6.69 16.67
CA VAL A 24 9.29 -7.50 16.34
C VAL A 24 9.63 -8.99 16.43
N LEU A 25 9.05 -9.68 17.40
CA LEU A 25 9.17 -11.13 17.55
C LEU A 25 8.09 -11.82 16.70
N GLY A 26 8.46 -12.18 15.47
CA GLY A 26 7.54 -12.80 14.51
C GLY A 26 7.30 -14.30 14.72
N ALA A 27 6.62 -14.91 13.76
CA ALA A 27 6.33 -16.35 13.72
C ALA A 27 7.55 -17.28 13.94
N PRO A 28 8.77 -16.97 13.46
CA PRO A 28 9.95 -17.80 13.75
C PRO A 28 10.23 -17.95 15.24
N TRP A 29 10.00 -16.90 16.03
CA TRP A 29 10.14 -16.96 17.48
C TRP A 29 9.02 -17.77 18.13
N LEU A 30 7.76 -17.55 17.75
CA LEU A 30 6.62 -18.31 18.28
C LEU A 30 6.78 -19.83 18.07
N LYS A 31 7.38 -20.24 16.94
CA LYS A 31 7.68 -21.65 16.66
C LYS A 31 8.66 -22.27 17.68
N THR A 32 9.55 -21.48 18.26
CA THR A 32 10.52 -21.96 19.27
C THR A 32 9.89 -22.25 20.64
N LEU A 33 8.70 -21.69 20.91
CA LEU A 33 8.03 -21.79 22.21
C LEU A 33 7.28 -23.11 22.40
N GLY A 34 6.99 -23.84 21.31
CA GLY A 34 6.13 -25.02 21.35
C GLY A 34 4.67 -24.66 21.68
N PRO A 35 3.93 -25.55 22.37
CA PRO A 35 2.56 -25.27 22.82
C PRO A 35 2.51 -24.03 23.71
N HIS A 36 1.74 -23.04 23.30
CA HIS A 36 1.54 -21.79 24.02
C HIS A 36 0.05 -21.41 23.99
N ILE A 37 -0.35 -20.59 24.96
CA ILE A 37 -1.70 -20.05 25.07
C ILE A 37 -1.58 -18.55 24.92
N ALA A 38 -2.29 -17.99 23.94
CA ALA A 38 -2.42 -16.56 23.75
C ALA A 38 -3.83 -16.13 24.11
N ASP A 39 -3.94 -15.17 25.04
CA ASP A 39 -5.17 -14.47 25.38
C ASP A 39 -5.09 -13.06 24.78
N TYR A 40 -5.80 -12.85 23.69
CA TYR A 40 -5.78 -11.57 22.98
C TYR A 40 -6.61 -10.49 23.68
N ASP A 41 -7.60 -10.87 24.49
CA ASP A 41 -8.41 -9.91 25.27
C ASP A 41 -7.61 -9.38 26.46
N ALA A 42 -6.88 -10.27 27.14
CA ALA A 42 -5.98 -9.90 28.23
C ALA A 42 -4.62 -9.38 27.75
N LEU A 43 -4.35 -9.43 26.45
CA LEU A 43 -3.03 -9.20 25.84
C LEU A 43 -1.95 -9.98 26.57
N SER A 44 -2.05 -11.31 26.66
CA SER A 44 -1.04 -12.13 27.32
C SER A 44 -0.68 -13.38 26.53
N ILE A 45 0.58 -13.80 26.62
CA ILE A 45 1.04 -15.06 26.03
C ILE A 45 1.77 -15.88 27.09
N ARG A 46 1.31 -17.12 27.28
CA ARG A 46 1.87 -18.08 28.23
C ARG A 46 2.50 -19.26 27.51
N PHE A 47 3.76 -19.53 27.79
CA PHE A 47 4.52 -20.62 27.18
C PHE A 47 5.47 -21.26 28.19
N TYR A 48 6.04 -22.42 27.83
CA TYR A 48 6.95 -23.16 28.68
C TYR A 48 8.41 -22.88 28.28
N LEU A 49 9.22 -22.39 29.21
CA LEU A 49 10.63 -22.09 28.99
C LEU A 49 11.41 -22.35 30.28
N GLN A 50 12.62 -22.93 30.16
CA GLN A 50 13.51 -23.19 31.30
C GLN A 50 12.83 -23.95 32.47
N ASN A 51 12.03 -24.97 32.13
CA ASN A 51 11.31 -25.81 33.07
C ASN A 51 10.16 -25.12 33.87
N ALA A 52 9.76 -23.91 33.46
CA ALA A 52 8.67 -23.16 34.09
C ALA A 52 7.71 -22.58 33.05
N PHE A 53 6.48 -22.28 33.47
CA PHE A 53 5.56 -21.49 32.67
C PHE A 53 5.86 -20.01 32.85
N ILE A 54 6.11 -19.33 31.74
CA ILE A 54 6.30 -17.89 31.68
C ILE A 54 5.07 -17.27 31.03
N THR A 55 4.58 -16.17 31.59
CA THR A 55 3.51 -15.36 31.03
C THR A 55 4.05 -13.98 30.72
N LEU A 56 4.02 -13.58 29.46
CA LEU A 56 4.30 -12.20 29.05
C LEU A 56 2.98 -11.45 28.94
N HIS A 57 2.96 -10.21 29.43
CA HIS A 57 1.81 -9.31 29.33
C HIS A 57 2.10 -8.18 28.35
N GLY A 58 1.16 -7.87 27.48
CA GLY A 58 1.20 -6.68 26.64
C GLY A 58 0.93 -5.45 27.47
N ASP A 59 1.60 -4.36 27.12
CA ASP A 59 1.27 -3.05 27.68
C ASP A 59 -0.14 -2.66 27.21
N LYS A 60 -1.04 -2.45 28.16
CA LYS A 60 -2.29 -1.77 27.85
C LYS A 60 -1.91 -0.33 27.58
N SER A 61 -1.91 0.07 26.30
CA SER A 61 -1.78 1.48 25.93
C SER A 61 -2.68 2.29 26.85
N PRO A 62 -2.17 3.37 27.47
CA PRO A 62 -3.03 4.25 28.23
C PRO A 62 -4.19 4.66 27.33
N PHE A 63 -5.40 4.67 27.89
CA PHE A 63 -6.58 5.16 27.19
C PHE A 63 -6.26 6.52 26.57
N VAL A 64 -6.55 6.68 25.27
CA VAL A 64 -6.39 7.96 24.59
C VAL A 64 -7.37 8.94 25.24
N SER A 65 -6.84 9.79 26.11
CA SER A 65 -7.60 10.85 26.77
C SER A 65 -7.33 12.18 26.11
N GLN A 66 -8.34 13.06 26.05
CA GLN A 66 -8.16 14.42 25.56
C GLN A 66 -7.09 15.16 26.39
N ALA A 67 -5.97 15.51 25.76
CA ALA A 67 -4.93 16.30 26.39
C ALA A 67 -5.28 17.79 26.35
N GLN A 68 -5.07 18.48 27.47
CA GLN A 68 -5.16 19.93 27.52
C GLN A 68 -3.89 20.57 26.93
N PHE A 69 -3.99 21.77 26.35
CA PHE A 69 -2.86 22.45 25.70
C PHE A 69 -1.63 22.60 26.62
N HIS A 70 -1.84 22.87 27.91
CA HIS A 70 -0.74 23.01 28.87
C HIS A 70 -0.01 21.68 29.16
N HIS A 71 -0.69 20.53 29.05
CA HIS A 71 -0.04 19.22 29.14
C HIS A 71 0.87 18.98 27.93
N ILE A 72 0.39 19.26 26.72
CA ILE A 72 1.19 19.17 25.48
C ILE A 72 2.41 20.09 25.57
N ARG A 73 2.21 21.33 26.03
CA ARG A 73 3.31 22.30 26.23
C ARG A 73 4.33 21.82 27.26
N ARG A 74 3.88 21.25 28.39
CA ARG A 74 4.78 20.67 29.39
C ARG A 74 5.61 19.55 28.78
N LEU A 75 4.95 18.61 28.11
CA LEU A 75 5.61 17.44 27.51
C LEU A 75 6.65 17.83 26.45
N HIS A 76 6.34 18.84 25.63
CA HIS A 76 7.29 19.44 24.68
C HIS A 76 8.50 20.06 25.41
N ASN A 77 8.27 20.82 26.48
CA ASN A 77 9.35 21.49 27.22
C ASN A 77 10.22 20.50 28.04
N THR A 78 9.64 19.39 28.51
CA THR A 78 10.35 18.38 29.28
C THR A 78 10.96 17.27 28.42
N HIS A 79 10.97 17.41 27.09
CA HIS A 79 11.48 16.39 26.15
C HIS A 79 10.86 15.01 26.38
N SER A 80 9.57 14.99 26.76
CA SER A 80 8.84 13.75 27.07
C SER A 80 7.97 13.26 25.90
N ILE A 81 8.05 13.95 24.75
CA ILE A 81 7.47 13.55 23.46
C ILE A 81 8.60 13.58 22.44
N ASP A 82 8.70 12.53 21.63
CA ASP A 82 9.68 12.42 20.54
C ASP A 82 9.16 13.11 19.26
N THR A 83 7.88 12.89 18.91
CA THR A 83 7.23 13.49 17.74
C THR A 83 5.76 13.82 18.00
N SER A 84 5.26 14.92 17.41
CA SER A 84 3.83 15.26 17.42
C SER A 84 3.30 15.39 15.99
N PHE A 85 2.09 14.87 15.77
CA PHE A 85 1.40 14.95 14.48
C PHE A 85 0.09 15.73 14.65
N MET A 86 -0.22 16.61 13.70
CA MET A 86 -1.48 17.32 13.64
C MET A 86 -2.30 16.80 12.46
N LEU A 87 -3.47 16.25 12.74
CA LEU A 87 -4.43 15.82 11.72
C LEU A 87 -5.52 16.89 11.62
N GLN A 88 -5.57 17.58 10.49
CA GLN A 88 -6.63 18.52 10.17
C GLN A 88 -7.59 17.87 9.18
N PHE A 89 -8.84 17.64 9.60
CA PHE A 89 -9.89 17.18 8.71
C PHE A 89 -10.50 18.40 8.03
N ASN A 90 -10.20 18.58 6.74
CA ASN A 90 -10.82 19.61 5.93
C ASN A 90 -12.04 19.02 5.23
N THR A 91 -13.23 19.54 5.53
CA THR A 91 -14.43 19.29 4.73
C THR A 91 -14.30 20.08 3.43
N VAL A 92 -13.95 19.40 2.34
CA VAL A 92 -13.86 20.03 1.02
C VAL A 92 -15.29 20.24 0.49
N ALA A 93 -15.61 21.47 0.10
CA ALA A 93 -16.93 21.83 -0.40
C ALA A 93 -17.24 21.06 -1.69
N HIS A 94 -18.44 20.46 -1.73
CA HIS A 94 -18.99 19.72 -2.84
C HIS A 94 -18.91 20.52 -4.16
N HIS A 95 -18.21 19.97 -5.15
CA HIS A 95 -18.46 20.29 -6.55
C HIS A 95 -19.31 19.17 -7.15
N GLU A 96 -20.47 19.57 -7.67
CA GLU A 96 -21.43 18.73 -8.37
C GLU A 96 -20.77 18.06 -9.60
N ALA A 97 -20.68 16.73 -9.60
CA ALA A 97 -20.37 15.97 -10.81
C ALA A 97 -21.09 14.61 -10.82
N THR A 98 -22.10 14.57 -11.70
CA THR A 98 -22.67 13.45 -12.46
C THR A 98 -22.83 12.10 -11.76
N THR A 99 -24.06 11.87 -11.29
CA THR A 99 -24.58 10.62 -10.76
C THR A 99 -24.50 9.48 -11.78
N ILE A 100 -23.60 8.53 -11.54
CA ILE A 100 -23.76 7.15 -11.98
C ILE A 100 -24.72 6.49 -10.99
N SER A 101 -25.87 6.03 -11.46
CA SER A 101 -26.91 5.39 -10.64
C SER A 101 -26.38 4.13 -9.96
N LEU A 102 -26.21 4.20 -8.65
CA LEU A 102 -25.77 3.09 -7.80
C LEU A 102 -26.87 1.99 -7.71
N PRO A 103 -26.50 0.70 -7.56
CA PRO A 103 -27.46 -0.38 -7.34
C PRO A 103 -28.27 -0.15 -6.05
N SER A 104 -29.58 -0.36 -6.10
CA SER A 104 -30.54 -0.12 -5.01
C SER A 104 -30.38 -1.03 -3.78
N ASP A 105 -29.40 -1.94 -3.78
CA ASP A 105 -29.13 -2.91 -2.71
C ASP A 105 -27.86 -2.57 -1.90
N MET A 106 -27.32 -1.36 -2.05
CA MET A 106 -26.10 -0.95 -1.34
C MET A 106 -26.43 -0.33 0.02
N SER A 107 -25.77 -0.81 1.09
CA SER A 107 -25.96 -0.27 2.45
C SER A 107 -25.67 1.23 2.52
N SER A 108 -26.36 1.94 3.41
CA SER A 108 -26.22 3.40 3.60
C SER A 108 -24.77 3.82 3.79
N ASP A 109 -24.01 3.05 4.56
CA ASP A 109 -22.63 3.36 4.91
C ASP A 109 -21.71 3.27 3.69
N LEU A 110 -21.96 2.30 2.80
CA LEU A 110 -21.23 2.17 1.54
C LEU A 110 -21.57 3.29 0.55
N GLN A 111 -22.83 3.76 0.54
CA GLN A 111 -23.21 4.89 -0.31
C GLN A 111 -22.51 6.16 0.14
N SER A 112 -22.47 6.42 1.45
CA SER A 112 -21.73 7.53 2.03
C SER A 112 -20.23 7.41 1.77
N LEU A 113 -19.66 6.21 1.88
CA LEU A 113 -18.25 5.98 1.61
C LEU A 113 -17.91 6.20 0.13
N HIS A 114 -18.69 5.62 -0.78
CA HIS A 114 -18.50 5.80 -2.22
C HIS A 114 -18.60 7.27 -2.62
N ALA A 115 -19.61 8.00 -2.10
CA ALA A 115 -19.75 9.43 -2.30
C ALA A 115 -18.54 10.22 -1.78
N SER A 116 -17.96 9.80 -0.65
CA SER A 116 -16.82 10.47 -0.03
C SER A 116 -15.50 10.27 -0.79
N PHE A 117 -15.38 9.21 -1.59
CA PHE A 117 -14.16 8.85 -2.32
C PHE A 117 -14.41 8.72 -3.83
N MET A 118 -15.39 9.45 -4.37
CA MET A 118 -15.72 9.38 -5.80
C MET A 118 -14.53 9.74 -6.71
N ASP A 119 -13.64 10.60 -6.23
CA ASP A 119 -12.39 10.97 -6.90
C ASP A 119 -11.44 9.78 -7.07
N VAL A 120 -11.40 8.85 -6.10
CA VAL A 120 -10.60 7.61 -6.17
C VAL A 120 -11.16 6.62 -7.19
N PHE A 121 -12.49 6.61 -7.38
CA PHE A 121 -13.18 5.69 -8.30
C PHE A 121 -13.41 6.29 -9.70
N GLY A 122 -13.06 7.56 -9.90
CA GLY A 122 -13.16 8.21 -11.21
C GLY A 122 -12.18 7.62 -12.23
N GLU A 123 -12.54 7.69 -13.51
CA GLU A 123 -11.57 7.37 -14.57
C GLU A 123 -10.38 8.34 -14.49
N PRO A 124 -9.14 7.82 -14.50
CA PRO A 124 -7.95 8.67 -14.42
C PRO A 124 -7.88 9.56 -15.67
N LYS A 125 -7.79 10.87 -15.45
CA LYS A 125 -7.71 11.88 -16.52
C LYS A 125 -6.28 12.31 -16.86
N GLY A 126 -5.28 11.63 -16.28
CA GLY A 126 -3.87 11.96 -16.47
C GLY A 126 -2.96 11.21 -15.51
N LEU A 127 -1.68 11.61 -15.49
CA LEU A 127 -0.72 11.12 -14.53
C LEU A 127 -1.09 11.55 -13.10
N PRO A 128 -0.79 10.71 -12.09
CA PRO A 128 -0.96 11.10 -10.70
C PRO A 128 -0.10 12.34 -10.38
N PRO A 129 -0.46 13.11 -9.34
CA PRO A 129 0.37 14.20 -8.84
C PRO A 129 1.79 13.71 -8.55
N PRO A 130 2.83 14.53 -8.79
CA PRO A 130 4.20 14.16 -8.47
C PRO A 130 4.34 13.87 -6.98
N HIS A 131 5.05 12.80 -6.65
CA HIS A 131 5.36 12.39 -5.28
C HIS A 131 6.83 12.67 -4.95
N GLU A 132 7.22 12.63 -3.67
CA GLU A 132 8.62 12.78 -3.26
C GLU A 132 9.53 11.68 -3.82
N GLN A 133 8.95 10.54 -4.20
CA GLN A 133 9.65 9.38 -4.75
C GLN A 133 9.10 9.05 -6.13
N ASP A 134 9.84 9.43 -7.18
CA ASP A 134 9.58 8.98 -8.54
C ASP A 134 10.31 7.67 -8.84
N HIS A 135 9.61 6.73 -9.46
CA HIS A 135 10.19 5.45 -9.84
C HIS A 135 11.19 5.64 -11.00
N THR A 136 12.43 5.23 -10.78
CA THR A 136 13.47 5.16 -11.82
C THR A 136 13.86 3.71 -12.05
N ILE A 137 14.01 3.30 -13.32
CA ILE A 137 14.57 2.00 -13.70
C ILE A 137 16.04 2.22 -14.08
N PRO A 138 17.01 1.96 -13.18
CA PRO A 138 18.42 2.13 -13.49
C PRO A 138 18.86 1.07 -14.51
N LEU A 139 19.60 1.51 -15.52
CA LEU A 139 20.22 0.61 -16.49
C LEU A 139 21.56 0.12 -15.96
N LEU A 140 21.92 -1.12 -16.27
CA LEU A 140 23.25 -1.64 -16.00
C LEU A 140 24.28 -0.90 -16.87
N GLU A 141 25.45 -0.60 -16.32
CA GLU A 141 26.54 0.00 -17.08
C GLU A 141 26.92 -0.87 -18.29
N GLY A 142 27.10 -0.22 -19.45
CA GLY A 142 27.39 -0.91 -20.72
C GLY A 142 26.20 -1.62 -21.38
N SER A 143 24.98 -1.49 -20.84
CA SER A 143 23.79 -2.02 -21.50
C SER A 143 23.44 -1.24 -22.76
N ASN A 144 23.17 -1.96 -23.86
CA ASN A 144 22.76 -1.37 -25.13
C ASN A 144 21.22 -1.27 -25.20
N PRO A 145 20.65 -0.23 -25.84
CA PRO A 145 19.21 -0.14 -26.02
C PRO A 145 18.62 -1.29 -26.84
N VAL A 146 17.50 -1.84 -26.38
CA VAL A 146 16.76 -2.89 -27.09
C VAL A 146 15.78 -2.23 -28.07
N LYS A 147 16.01 -2.42 -29.37
CA LYS A 147 15.15 -1.87 -30.44
C LYS A 147 14.60 -2.97 -31.33
N VAL A 148 13.39 -3.42 -31.03
CA VAL A 148 12.71 -4.50 -31.75
C VAL A 148 11.66 -3.93 -32.71
N ARG A 149 11.59 -4.50 -33.92
CA ARG A 149 10.59 -4.12 -34.93
C ARG A 149 9.18 -4.56 -34.50
N PRO A 150 8.13 -3.73 -34.69
CA PRO A 150 6.75 -4.15 -34.44
C PRO A 150 6.32 -5.36 -35.28
N TYR A 151 5.48 -6.22 -34.72
CA TYR A 151 4.87 -7.32 -35.46
C TYR A 151 3.83 -6.83 -36.48
N ARG A 152 3.56 -7.64 -37.51
CA ARG A 152 2.46 -7.41 -38.44
C ARG A 152 1.16 -7.94 -37.82
N TYR A 153 0.15 -7.08 -37.71
CA TYR A 153 -1.17 -7.46 -37.19
C TYR A 153 -2.19 -7.63 -38.32
N PRO A 154 -3.13 -8.58 -38.21
CA PRO A 154 -4.34 -8.59 -39.04
C PRO A 154 -5.15 -7.30 -38.87
N HIS A 155 -5.92 -6.92 -39.90
CA HIS A 155 -6.69 -5.66 -39.91
C HIS A 155 -7.58 -5.48 -38.66
N CYS A 156 -8.27 -6.53 -38.23
CA CYS A 156 -9.14 -6.48 -37.04
C CYS A 156 -8.39 -6.17 -35.74
N GLN A 157 -7.15 -6.63 -35.59
CA GLN A 157 -6.34 -6.35 -34.40
C GLN A 157 -5.74 -4.95 -34.47
N LYS A 158 -5.34 -4.51 -35.67
CA LYS A 158 -4.78 -3.17 -35.88
C LYS A 158 -5.77 -2.08 -35.48
N GLU A 159 -7.02 -2.18 -35.93
CA GLU A 159 -8.08 -1.21 -35.60
C GLU A 159 -8.30 -1.10 -34.09
N GLN A 160 -8.33 -2.24 -33.39
CA GLN A 160 -8.46 -2.27 -31.94
C GLN A 160 -7.24 -1.63 -31.23
N ILE A 161 -6.02 -1.92 -31.70
CA ILE A 161 -4.80 -1.32 -31.14
C ILE A 161 -4.81 0.19 -31.34
N GLU A 162 -5.14 0.68 -32.53
CA GLU A 162 -5.20 2.12 -32.82
C GLU A 162 -6.22 2.84 -31.95
N LYS A 163 -7.40 2.23 -31.74
CA LYS A 163 -8.41 2.74 -30.81
C LYS A 163 -7.86 2.83 -29.37
N MET A 164 -7.27 1.74 -28.86
CA MET A 164 -6.72 1.73 -27.49
C MET A 164 -5.59 2.74 -27.31
N VAL A 165 -4.71 2.89 -28.32
CA VAL A 165 -3.63 3.88 -28.30
C VAL A 165 -4.20 5.29 -28.24
N LYS A 166 -5.24 5.59 -29.03
CA LYS A 166 -5.93 6.88 -28.99
C LYS A 166 -6.55 7.14 -27.61
N ASP A 167 -7.29 6.17 -27.08
CA ASP A 167 -7.93 6.30 -25.76
C ASP A 167 -6.87 6.54 -24.66
N MET A 168 -5.74 5.83 -24.69
CA MET A 168 -4.64 6.03 -23.73
C MET A 168 -3.91 7.37 -23.89
N LEU A 169 -3.82 7.91 -25.11
CA LEU A 169 -3.30 9.26 -25.37
C LEU A 169 -4.25 10.33 -24.82
N ASP A 170 -5.55 10.18 -25.08
CA ASP A 170 -6.59 11.11 -24.61
C ASP A 170 -6.68 11.11 -23.07
N GLN A 171 -6.45 9.95 -22.43
CA GLN A 171 -6.37 9.81 -20.97
C GLN A 171 -5.03 10.27 -20.37
N GLY A 172 -4.02 10.58 -21.19
CA GLY A 172 -2.68 10.99 -20.70
C GLY A 172 -1.87 9.87 -20.05
N ILE A 173 -2.21 8.60 -20.30
CA ILE A 173 -1.47 7.43 -19.80
C ILE A 173 -0.17 7.23 -20.58
N ILE A 174 -0.20 7.53 -21.88
CA ILE A 174 0.96 7.46 -22.78
C ILE A 174 1.17 8.80 -23.50
N GLN A 175 2.37 8.99 -24.03
CA GLN A 175 2.71 10.17 -24.83
C GLN A 175 3.65 9.79 -25.99
N PRO A 176 3.65 10.56 -27.09
CA PRO A 176 4.65 10.40 -28.14
C PRO A 176 6.07 10.56 -27.59
N SER A 177 6.98 9.66 -27.97
CA SER A 177 8.39 9.74 -27.58
C SER A 177 9.31 9.29 -28.72
N SER A 178 10.53 9.82 -28.73
CA SER A 178 11.61 9.36 -29.59
C SER A 178 12.64 8.64 -28.72
N SER A 179 12.44 7.34 -28.52
CA SER A 179 13.26 6.52 -27.63
C SER A 179 14.23 5.63 -28.43
N PRO A 180 15.47 5.40 -27.94
CA PRO A 180 16.34 4.37 -28.49
C PRO A 180 15.83 2.95 -28.15
N PHE A 181 14.88 2.82 -27.22
CA PHE A 181 14.23 1.57 -26.84
C PHE A 181 12.90 1.38 -27.59
N SER A 182 12.62 0.16 -28.07
CA SER A 182 11.31 -0.20 -28.58
C SER A 182 11.00 -1.68 -28.37
N SER A 183 9.80 -1.95 -27.86
CA SER A 183 9.26 -3.31 -27.70
C SER A 183 7.94 -3.46 -28.47
N PRO A 184 7.67 -4.63 -29.07
CA PRO A 184 6.43 -4.85 -29.81
C PRO A 184 5.23 -5.02 -28.85
N VAL A 185 4.06 -4.55 -29.28
CA VAL A 185 2.79 -4.72 -28.56
C VAL A 185 2.14 -6.04 -28.97
N LEU A 186 1.56 -6.78 -28.04
CA LEU A 186 0.79 -7.98 -28.36
C LEU A 186 -0.64 -7.85 -27.87
N LEU A 187 -1.62 -8.06 -28.76
CA LEU A 187 -3.03 -8.10 -28.38
C LEU A 187 -3.38 -9.50 -27.90
N VAL A 188 -3.74 -9.62 -26.62
CA VAL A 188 -4.16 -10.90 -26.03
C VAL A 188 -5.63 -10.83 -25.64
N LYS A 189 -6.39 -11.84 -26.05
CA LYS A 189 -7.79 -12.00 -25.61
C LYS A 189 -7.79 -12.49 -24.16
N LYS A 190 -8.29 -11.69 -23.22
CA LYS A 190 -8.48 -12.16 -21.84
C LYS A 190 -9.76 -12.99 -21.77
N LYS A 191 -9.72 -14.07 -20.99
CA LYS A 191 -10.91 -14.85 -20.68
C LYS A 191 -11.69 -14.14 -19.57
N THR A 192 -12.65 -13.31 -19.94
CA THR A 192 -13.63 -12.70 -19.04
C THR A 192 -15.05 -13.10 -19.46
N VAL A 193 -16.03 -12.91 -18.56
CA VAL A 193 -17.46 -13.15 -18.83
C VAL A 193 -17.97 -12.32 -20.03
N HIS A 194 -17.27 -11.24 -20.41
CA HIS A 194 -17.64 -10.32 -21.51
C HIS A 194 -16.57 -10.16 -22.61
N GLY A 195 -15.50 -10.97 -22.64
CA GLY A 195 -14.57 -11.03 -23.79
C GLY A 195 -13.72 -9.77 -24.06
N VAL A 196 -13.22 -9.11 -23.01
CA VAL A 196 -12.38 -7.90 -23.12
C VAL A 196 -10.95 -8.25 -23.59
N PHE A 197 -10.38 -7.45 -24.50
CA PHE A 197 -8.98 -7.55 -24.90
C PHE A 197 -8.10 -6.62 -24.06
N ALA A 198 -6.87 -7.05 -23.74
CA ALA A 198 -5.88 -6.22 -23.06
C ALA A 198 -4.54 -6.28 -23.82
N PRO A 199 -3.89 -5.13 -24.09
CA PRO A 199 -2.56 -5.12 -24.67
C PRO A 199 -1.57 -5.61 -23.62
N ILE A 200 -0.64 -6.47 -24.04
CA ILE A 200 0.54 -6.80 -23.26
C ILE A 200 1.74 -6.21 -24.00
N THR A 201 2.45 -5.30 -23.34
CA THR A 201 3.80 -4.91 -23.73
C THR A 201 4.74 -5.93 -23.12
N VAL A 202 5.48 -6.66 -23.95
CA VAL A 202 6.57 -7.51 -23.47
C VAL A 202 7.79 -6.59 -23.34
N LEU A 203 8.16 -6.23 -22.10
CA LEU A 203 9.40 -5.49 -21.83
C LEU A 203 10.61 -6.38 -22.08
#